data_AF-A0CFR8-F1
#
_entry.id   AF-A0CFR8-F1
#
_cell.length_a   1.000
_cell.length_b   1.000
_cell.length_c   1.000
_cell.angle_alpha   90.00
_cell.angle_beta   90.00
_cell.angle_gamma   90.00
#
_symmetry.space_group_name_H-M   'P 1'
#
loop_
_entity.id
_entity.type
_entity.pdbx_description
1 polymer ?
#
loop_
_entity_poly.entity_id
_entity_poly.type
_entity_poly.pdbx_seq_one_letter_code
_entity_poly.pdbx_strand_id
1 'polypeptide(L)'
;MNSNQNLILRVTFGEVKQKLIIDDPQKQINDLKKQIFKNFLENGINIDENQVLLQDEEGFILNESETIGNLLKTNDIVKVVQQEQKQNIVNQQQQQQIVAQEEQQEQLQQDLNQNNDPVEAIVVLFDISGSMGGMYFKEEELSRIGAVNAFFSAFADKTLAFEFNHIVKLVWFESFITDKCDFTNDFNNFIKLVDDASPRGGTKCYDAIAYAIEQLKEIKKKYPNIILRIIALTDGDDNQSKENPQSLVNRIFENQIIIDSFVVNNDCVGLKTLTHATNGRCYCPQTLAEGMSLFEIESILSISHREQKEYPKELQDLNSLKDKPFDTDGMKVVSMDVQKIAVMKKEEILKKISQIESAPQNSSSTSQSVNNTARILKELQDVTAQGDKLNFKCYPTADDIKTWKILLYGPKGTVYEGGLYILSYVFTQNYPFRPPKVQFITKLYHPNVSRGGSLCLDVLNTSWSPLLTTTKVLDAVSVMLQNPNADDALDCNIAAIYKHEPELFKQNALKEKLEAASPSEDNLLADILGAVDINSQEYLDTKKELQTWLEYQKSN
;
A
#
# COMPACT_ATOMS: atom_id res chain seq x y z
N MET A 1 41.93 -30.61 -51.54
CA MET A 1 41.30 -31.89 -51.15
C MET A 1 40.13 -32.14 -52.10
N ASN A 2 39.96 -33.38 -52.55
CA ASN A 2 39.30 -33.78 -53.81
C ASN A 2 37.96 -33.13 -54.16
N SER A 3 37.90 -32.60 -55.39
CA SER A 3 36.78 -31.92 -56.04
C SER A 3 35.81 -32.87 -56.77
N ASN A 4 35.31 -33.91 -56.09
CA ASN A 4 34.24 -34.78 -56.62
C ASN A 4 33.63 -35.67 -55.52
N GLN A 5 33.31 -35.09 -54.37
CA GLN A 5 32.40 -35.74 -53.42
C GLN A 5 31.07 -35.01 -53.49
N ASN A 6 30.13 -35.63 -54.19
CA ASN A 6 28.72 -35.25 -54.16
C ASN A 6 28.27 -35.13 -52.71
N LEU A 7 27.97 -33.90 -52.27
CA LEU A 7 27.51 -33.64 -50.92
C LEU A 7 26.08 -34.16 -50.80
N ILE A 8 25.81 -34.90 -49.73
CA ILE A 8 24.53 -35.57 -49.54
C ILE A 8 23.77 -34.82 -48.47
N LEU A 9 22.61 -34.29 -48.82
CA LEU A 9 21.66 -33.72 -47.87
C LEU A 9 20.56 -34.73 -47.58
N ARG A 10 20.30 -35.00 -46.31
CA ARG A 10 19.15 -35.80 -45.88
C ARG A 10 18.03 -34.85 -45.49
N VAL A 11 16.93 -34.91 -46.23
CA VAL A 11 15.80 -34.01 -46.05
C VAL A 11 14.59 -34.79 -45.57
N THR A 12 13.91 -34.30 -44.53
CA THR A 12 12.71 -34.96 -44.02
C THR A 12 11.51 -34.01 -43.94
N PHE A 13 10.35 -34.49 -44.37
CA PHE A 13 9.06 -33.81 -44.22
C PHE A 13 8.04 -34.80 -43.65
N GLY A 14 7.58 -34.58 -42.41
CA GLY A 14 6.79 -35.58 -41.69
C GLY A 14 7.55 -36.92 -41.54
N GLU A 15 6.93 -38.04 -41.91
CA GLU A 15 7.57 -39.36 -41.92
C GLU A 15 8.41 -39.63 -43.19
N VAL A 16 8.33 -38.76 -44.21
CA VAL A 16 8.98 -38.96 -45.49
C VAL A 16 10.43 -38.48 -45.43
N LYS A 17 11.37 -39.36 -45.80
CA LYS A 17 12.81 -39.07 -45.83
C LYS A 17 13.33 -39.17 -47.25
N GLN A 18 14.06 -38.14 -47.69
CA GLN A 18 14.68 -38.08 -49.01
C GLN A 18 16.18 -37.78 -48.90
N LYS A 19 16.93 -38.24 -49.91
CA LYS A 19 18.36 -38.02 -50.03
C LYS A 19 18.60 -37.19 -51.29
N LEU A 20 19.16 -36.00 -51.14
CA LEU A 20 19.42 -35.07 -52.23
C LEU A 20 20.93 -34.92 -52.41
N ILE A 21 21.37 -34.96 -53.67
CA ILE A 21 22.78 -34.77 -54.02
C ILE A 21 22.96 -33.31 -54.44
N ILE A 22 23.90 -32.63 -53.79
CA ILE A 22 24.19 -31.23 -54.02
C ILE A 22 25.58 -31.11 -54.62
N ASP A 23 25.64 -30.54 -55.82
CA ASP A 23 26.87 -30.39 -56.59
C ASP A 23 27.64 -29.11 -56.22
N ASP A 24 26.95 -28.08 -55.70
CA ASP A 24 27.55 -26.82 -55.26
C ASP A 24 26.85 -26.22 -54.02
N PRO A 25 27.48 -26.27 -52.83
CA PRO A 25 26.93 -25.73 -51.59
C PRO A 25 27.01 -24.20 -51.48
N GLN A 26 27.68 -23.50 -52.41
CA GLN A 26 27.75 -22.03 -52.40
C GLN A 26 26.56 -21.34 -53.08
N LYS A 27 25.62 -22.10 -53.65
CA LYS A 27 24.36 -21.56 -54.21
C LYS A 27 23.45 -20.97 -53.12
N GLN A 28 22.69 -19.93 -53.48
CA GLN A 28 21.78 -19.25 -52.56
C GLN A 28 20.68 -20.19 -52.03
N ILE A 29 20.27 -20.00 -50.77
CA ILE A 29 19.26 -20.81 -50.06
C ILE A 29 17.97 -20.97 -50.88
N ASN A 30 17.57 -19.93 -51.61
CA ASN A 30 16.35 -19.92 -52.41
C ASN A 30 16.39 -20.94 -53.56
N ASP A 31 17.56 -21.17 -54.16
CA ASP A 31 17.71 -22.15 -55.24
C ASP A 31 17.68 -23.58 -54.70
N LEU A 32 18.28 -23.80 -53.53
CA LEU A 32 18.23 -25.10 -52.86
C LEU A 32 16.81 -25.44 -52.40
N LYS A 33 16.09 -24.45 -51.85
CA LYS A 33 14.66 -24.57 -51.52
C LYS A 33 13.85 -25.03 -52.73
N LYS A 34 13.99 -24.35 -53.87
CA LYS A 34 13.31 -24.73 -55.12
C LYS A 34 13.58 -26.17 -55.57
N GLN A 35 14.82 -26.63 -55.45
CA GLN A 35 15.18 -28.01 -55.79
C GLN A 35 14.54 -29.03 -54.84
N ILE A 36 14.55 -28.74 -53.53
CA ILE A 36 13.91 -29.58 -52.52
C ILE A 36 12.40 -29.67 -52.80
N PHE A 37 11.73 -28.55 -53.06
CA PHE A 37 10.29 -28.52 -53.37
C PHE A 37 9.95 -29.28 -54.63
N LYS A 38 10.72 -29.09 -55.70
CA LYS A 38 10.52 -29.83 -56.95
C LYS A 38 10.58 -31.35 -56.72
N ASN A 39 11.51 -31.83 -55.91
CA ASN A 39 11.67 -33.25 -55.61
C ASN A 39 10.50 -33.79 -54.76
N PHE A 40 10.02 -33.03 -53.77
CA PHE A 40 8.83 -33.41 -53.01
C PHE A 40 7.57 -33.46 -53.88
N LEU A 41 7.41 -32.49 -54.79
CA LEU A 41 6.28 -32.44 -55.73
C LEU A 41 6.29 -33.64 -56.70
N GLU A 42 7.47 -34.00 -57.23
CA GLU A 42 7.65 -35.17 -58.10
C GLU A 42 7.34 -36.50 -57.38
N ASN A 43 7.46 -36.53 -56.05
CA ASN A 43 7.08 -37.68 -55.22
C ASN A 43 5.63 -37.59 -54.68
N GLY A 44 4.80 -36.71 -55.26
CA GLY A 44 3.37 -36.60 -54.96
C GLY A 44 3.03 -35.80 -53.71
N ILE A 45 3.98 -35.06 -53.15
CA ILE A 45 3.79 -34.26 -51.93
C ILE A 45 3.68 -32.79 -52.33
N ASN A 46 2.47 -32.23 -52.22
CA ASN A 46 2.20 -30.83 -52.57
C ASN A 46 2.45 -29.91 -51.36
N ILE A 47 3.42 -29.01 -51.46
CA ILE A 47 3.86 -28.11 -50.39
C ILE A 47 3.90 -26.68 -50.94
N ASP A 48 3.33 -25.71 -50.21
CA ASP A 48 3.38 -24.28 -50.57
C ASP A 48 4.78 -23.69 -50.31
N GLU A 49 5.49 -23.34 -51.37
CA GLU A 49 6.87 -22.79 -51.33
C GLU A 49 6.98 -21.54 -50.43
N ASN A 50 5.92 -20.74 -50.32
CA ASN A 50 5.95 -19.47 -49.59
C ASN A 50 5.73 -19.61 -48.08
N GLN A 51 5.32 -20.79 -47.59
CA GLN A 51 4.95 -21.01 -46.19
C GLN A 51 5.86 -22.00 -45.46
N VAL A 52 7.06 -22.25 -45.98
CA VAL A 52 7.91 -23.36 -45.52
C VAL A 52 9.28 -22.90 -45.06
N LEU A 53 9.72 -23.48 -43.95
CA LEU A 53 11.01 -23.22 -43.33
C LEU A 53 11.90 -24.47 -43.39
N LEU A 54 13.21 -24.25 -43.50
CA LEU A 54 14.23 -25.29 -43.34
C LEU A 54 14.81 -25.18 -41.94
N GLN A 55 14.88 -26.30 -41.24
CA GLN A 55 15.45 -26.39 -39.90
C GLN A 55 16.51 -27.50 -39.85
N ASP A 56 17.47 -27.38 -38.94
CA ASP A 56 18.38 -28.47 -38.62
C ASP A 56 17.73 -29.51 -37.67
N GLU A 57 18.53 -30.47 -37.18
CA GLU A 57 18.04 -31.49 -36.26
C GLU A 57 17.58 -30.93 -34.92
N GLU A 58 18.21 -29.85 -34.45
CA GLU A 58 17.97 -29.16 -33.17
C GLU A 58 16.79 -28.17 -33.25
N GLY A 59 16.26 -27.91 -34.45
CA GLY A 59 15.06 -27.09 -34.66
C GLY A 59 15.34 -25.61 -34.95
N PHE A 60 16.60 -25.24 -35.22
CA PHE A 60 16.96 -23.88 -35.60
C PHE A 60 16.64 -23.59 -37.05
N ILE A 61 16.05 -22.41 -37.31
CA ILE A 61 15.68 -21.99 -38.66
C ILE A 61 16.93 -21.53 -39.43
N LEU A 62 17.16 -22.14 -40.58
CA LEU A 62 18.32 -21.85 -41.42
C LEU A 62 18.07 -20.61 -42.29
N ASN A 63 18.77 -19.53 -41.96
CA ASN A 63 18.58 -18.21 -42.59
C ASN A 63 19.75 -17.77 -43.47
N GLU A 64 20.90 -18.45 -43.41
CA GLU A 64 22.13 -18.07 -44.13
C GLU A 64 22.77 -19.26 -44.88
N SER A 65 23.37 -18.99 -46.05
CA SER A 65 23.93 -20.03 -46.92
C SER A 65 25.15 -20.72 -46.32
N GLU A 66 25.90 -20.02 -45.47
CA GLU A 66 27.06 -20.56 -44.76
C GLU A 66 26.66 -21.67 -43.78
N THR A 67 25.50 -21.55 -43.14
CA THR A 67 24.95 -22.55 -42.22
C THR A 67 24.64 -23.86 -42.93
N ILE A 68 24.04 -23.80 -44.13
CA ILE A 68 23.79 -24.98 -44.96
C ILE A 68 25.10 -25.63 -45.41
N GLY A 69 26.08 -24.81 -45.80
CA GLY A 69 27.41 -25.29 -46.17
C GLY A 69 28.12 -26.05 -45.03
N ASN A 70 27.88 -25.69 -43.78
CA ASN A 70 28.42 -26.39 -42.62
C ASN A 70 27.68 -27.70 -42.33
N LEU A 71 26.34 -27.71 -42.40
CA LEU A 71 25.52 -28.92 -42.23
C LEU A 71 25.84 -30.00 -43.28
N LEU A 72 26.12 -29.58 -44.52
CA LEU A 72 26.53 -30.50 -45.59
C LEU A 72 27.90 -31.15 -45.35
N LYS A 73 28.79 -30.49 -44.60
CA LYS A 73 30.09 -31.03 -44.22
C LYS A 73 29.98 -32.02 -43.06
N THR A 74 29.02 -31.83 -42.17
CA THR A 74 28.77 -32.69 -41.00
C THR A 74 27.78 -33.83 -41.28
N ASN A 75 27.08 -33.79 -42.42
CA ASN A 75 26.16 -34.84 -42.91
C ASN A 75 24.86 -34.97 -42.09
N ASP A 76 24.44 -33.86 -41.48
CA ASP A 76 23.27 -33.76 -40.60
C ASP A 76 21.94 -33.73 -41.36
N ILE A 77 20.82 -34.01 -40.67
CA ILE A 77 19.48 -34.04 -41.27
C ILE A 77 18.85 -32.63 -41.25
N VAL A 78 18.31 -32.21 -42.38
CA VAL A 78 17.52 -30.98 -42.52
C VAL A 78 16.04 -31.31 -42.58
N LYS A 79 15.24 -30.66 -41.74
CA LYS A 79 13.79 -30.82 -41.66
C LYS A 79 13.09 -29.70 -42.43
N VAL A 80 12.06 -30.07 -43.20
CA VAL A 80 11.15 -29.15 -43.87
C VAL A 80 9.89 -29.06 -43.03
N VAL A 81 9.47 -27.84 -42.67
CA VAL A 81 8.31 -27.63 -41.80
C VAL A 81 7.40 -26.56 -42.39
N GLN A 82 6.10 -26.84 -42.45
CA GLN A 82 5.07 -25.86 -42.84
C GLN A 82 4.80 -24.90 -41.68
N GLN A 83 4.66 -23.60 -41.97
CA GLN A 83 4.25 -22.61 -40.98
C GLN A 83 2.80 -22.87 -40.57
N GLU A 84 2.59 -23.49 -39.41
CA GLU A 84 1.32 -23.34 -38.70
C GLU A 84 1.24 -21.92 -38.15
N GLN A 85 0.11 -21.22 -38.38
CA GLN A 85 -0.20 -19.89 -37.85
C GLN A 85 -0.32 -19.88 -36.30
N LYS A 86 0.75 -20.20 -35.58
CA LYS A 86 0.80 -20.24 -34.11
C LYS A 86 1.34 -18.96 -33.47
N GLN A 87 1.99 -18.07 -34.22
CA GLN A 87 2.46 -16.80 -33.66
C GLN A 87 1.32 -15.79 -33.43
N ASN A 88 0.26 -15.84 -34.24
CA ASN A 88 -0.89 -14.93 -34.07
C ASN A 88 -1.90 -15.45 -33.05
N ILE A 89 -2.07 -16.77 -32.89
CA ILE A 89 -3.01 -17.33 -31.92
C ILE A 89 -2.44 -17.26 -30.50
N VAL A 90 -1.13 -17.45 -30.28
CA VAL A 90 -0.55 -17.29 -28.94
C VAL A 90 -0.53 -15.83 -28.52
N ASN A 91 -0.22 -14.90 -29.43
CA ASN A 91 -0.31 -13.47 -29.13
C ASN A 91 -1.76 -13.00 -29.01
N GLN A 92 -2.72 -13.52 -29.78
CA GLN A 92 -4.15 -13.22 -29.60
C GLN A 92 -4.75 -13.92 -28.39
N GLN A 93 -4.31 -15.11 -27.99
CA GLN A 93 -4.78 -15.78 -26.78
C GLN A 93 -4.13 -15.19 -25.54
N GLN A 94 -2.87 -14.73 -25.61
CA GLN A 94 -2.26 -13.93 -24.54
C GLN A 94 -2.88 -12.54 -24.50
N GLN A 95 -3.14 -11.86 -25.63
CA GLN A 95 -3.88 -10.60 -25.62
C GLN A 95 -5.33 -10.81 -25.20
N GLN A 96 -6.01 -11.89 -25.59
CA GLN A 96 -7.37 -12.17 -25.14
C GLN A 96 -7.40 -12.67 -23.71
N GLN A 97 -6.34 -13.30 -23.19
CA GLN A 97 -6.23 -13.63 -21.76
C GLN A 97 -5.83 -12.41 -20.94
N ILE A 98 -4.98 -11.51 -21.45
CA ILE A 98 -4.64 -10.24 -20.81
C ILE A 98 -5.86 -9.33 -20.85
N VAL A 99 -6.52 -9.17 -22.01
CA VAL A 99 -7.77 -8.40 -22.14
C VAL A 99 -8.90 -9.07 -21.38
N ALA A 100 -9.03 -10.40 -21.34
CA ALA A 100 -10.04 -11.04 -20.49
C ALA A 100 -9.67 -11.01 -19.01
N GLN A 101 -8.39 -10.94 -18.63
CA GLN A 101 -7.94 -10.75 -17.25
C GLN A 101 -8.06 -9.29 -16.83
N GLU A 102 -7.85 -8.34 -17.73
CA GLU A 102 -8.07 -6.90 -17.58
C GLU A 102 -9.57 -6.62 -17.56
N GLU A 103 -10.37 -7.22 -18.42
CA GLU A 103 -11.83 -7.16 -18.42
C GLU A 103 -12.42 -7.93 -17.24
N GLN A 104 -11.83 -9.04 -16.78
CA GLN A 104 -12.21 -9.69 -15.52
C GLN A 104 -11.70 -8.93 -14.30
N GLN A 105 -10.58 -8.20 -14.36
CA GLN A 105 -10.12 -7.32 -13.28
C GLN A 105 -10.92 -6.04 -13.25
N GLU A 106 -11.34 -5.50 -14.40
CA GLU A 106 -12.24 -4.38 -14.56
C GLU A 106 -13.65 -4.79 -14.24
N GLN A 107 -14.11 -6.00 -14.57
CA GLN A 107 -15.39 -6.56 -14.12
C GLN A 107 -15.33 -6.96 -12.65
N LEU A 108 -14.23 -7.50 -12.11
CA LEU A 108 -14.11 -7.68 -10.66
C LEU A 108 -14.00 -6.33 -9.96
N GLN A 109 -13.31 -5.33 -10.51
CA GLN A 109 -13.27 -3.96 -9.96
C GLN A 109 -14.63 -3.29 -10.11
N GLN A 110 -15.34 -3.48 -11.22
CA GLN A 110 -16.68 -2.95 -11.44
C GLN A 110 -17.72 -3.71 -10.62
N ASP A 111 -17.59 -5.01 -10.39
CA ASP A 111 -18.46 -5.82 -9.52
C ASP A 111 -18.15 -5.60 -8.04
N LEU A 112 -16.88 -5.36 -7.67
CA LEU A 112 -16.47 -4.84 -6.36
C LEU A 112 -16.97 -3.41 -6.15
N ASN A 113 -16.98 -2.57 -7.20
CA ASN A 113 -17.51 -1.21 -7.16
C ASN A 113 -19.04 -1.16 -7.24
N GLN A 114 -19.70 -2.17 -7.83
CA GLN A 114 -21.16 -2.27 -7.94
C GLN A 114 -21.82 -2.72 -6.64
N ASN A 115 -21.04 -3.15 -5.64
CA ASN A 115 -21.52 -3.48 -4.30
C ASN A 115 -20.85 -2.68 -3.16
N ASN A 116 -20.10 -1.63 -3.48
CA ASN A 116 -19.43 -0.77 -2.50
C ASN A 116 -20.10 0.61 -2.39
N ASP A 117 -21.42 0.62 -2.17
CA ASP A 117 -22.05 1.86 -1.69
C ASP A 117 -21.27 2.36 -0.45
N PRO A 118 -20.89 3.65 -0.42
CA PRO A 118 -20.14 4.18 0.70
C PRO A 118 -20.92 3.99 1.98
N VAL A 119 -20.22 3.52 3.02
CA VAL A 119 -20.82 3.26 4.34
C VAL A 119 -21.09 4.57 5.06
N GLU A 120 -20.21 5.56 4.86
CA GLU A 120 -20.23 6.83 5.56
C GLU A 120 -19.90 7.97 4.60
N ALA A 121 -20.68 9.05 4.67
CA ALA A 121 -20.37 10.32 4.03
C ALA A 121 -19.99 11.35 5.09
N ILE A 122 -18.81 11.93 4.93
CA ILE A 122 -18.18 12.79 5.91
C ILE A 122 -17.93 14.16 5.29
N VAL A 123 -18.49 15.21 5.87
CA VAL A 123 -18.07 16.58 5.57
C VAL A 123 -17.09 17.02 6.65
N VAL A 124 -15.85 17.28 6.25
CA VAL A 124 -14.82 17.84 7.14
C VAL A 124 -14.86 19.34 7.03
N LEU A 125 -15.25 19.98 8.13
CA LEU A 125 -15.22 21.43 8.31
C LEU A 125 -13.86 21.80 8.90
N PHE A 126 -13.05 22.49 8.11
CA PHE A 126 -11.70 22.87 8.44
C PHE A 126 -11.64 24.38 8.72
N ASP A 127 -11.35 24.74 9.96
CA ASP A 127 -11.27 26.12 10.38
C ASP A 127 -9.94 26.75 9.94
N ILE A 128 -10.01 27.82 9.16
CA ILE A 128 -8.84 28.62 8.77
C ILE A 128 -8.96 30.06 9.31
N SER A 129 -9.79 30.29 10.31
CA SER A 129 -10.02 31.60 10.89
C SER A 129 -8.73 32.19 11.51
N GLY A 130 -8.69 33.51 11.71
CA GLY A 130 -7.50 34.17 12.26
C GLY A 130 -7.08 33.65 13.64
N SER A 131 -8.01 33.15 14.45
CA SER A 131 -7.72 32.59 15.77
C SER A 131 -6.95 31.27 15.71
N MET A 132 -7.02 30.55 14.59
CA MET A 132 -6.25 29.34 14.32
C MET A 132 -4.73 29.60 14.15
N GLY A 133 -4.33 30.86 14.02
CA GLY A 133 -2.91 31.27 14.07
C GLY A 133 -2.34 31.33 15.49
N GLY A 134 -3.18 31.23 16.51
CA GLY A 134 -2.75 31.18 17.91
C GLY A 134 -1.97 29.91 18.26
N MET A 135 -1.29 29.95 19.41
CA MET A 135 -0.57 28.80 19.94
C MET A 135 -1.54 27.67 20.33
N TYR A 136 -1.12 26.43 20.05
CA TYR A 136 -1.80 25.23 20.50
C TYR A 136 -1.40 24.91 21.94
N PHE A 137 -2.28 25.26 22.88
CA PHE A 137 -2.07 25.10 24.33
C PHE A 137 -0.67 25.57 24.79
N LYS A 138 0.12 24.66 25.37
CA LYS A 138 1.46 24.93 25.94
C LYS A 138 2.60 24.49 25.01
N GLU A 139 2.31 24.03 23.79
CA GLU A 139 3.34 23.64 22.83
C GLU A 139 3.83 24.90 22.09
N GLU A 140 4.92 25.50 22.59
CA GLU A 140 5.41 26.84 22.18
C GLU A 140 5.70 26.97 20.67
N GLU A 141 5.90 25.87 19.96
CA GLU A 141 6.27 25.85 18.54
C GLU A 141 5.12 25.47 17.59
N LEU A 142 3.94 25.07 18.10
CA LEU A 142 2.84 24.57 17.27
C LEU A 142 1.64 25.53 17.28
N SER A 143 1.20 25.93 16.09
CA SER A 143 -0.03 26.69 15.91
C SER A 143 -1.25 25.76 15.97
N ARG A 144 -2.42 26.31 16.33
CA ARG A 144 -3.70 25.58 16.31
C ARG A 144 -4.00 24.99 14.94
N ILE A 145 -3.77 25.75 13.86
CA ILE A 145 -3.91 25.24 12.49
C ILE A 145 -2.92 24.12 12.19
N GLY A 146 -1.69 24.18 12.72
CA GLY A 146 -0.71 23.10 12.59
C GLY A 146 -1.13 21.81 13.29
N ALA A 147 -1.71 21.92 14.49
CA ALA A 147 -2.28 20.76 15.20
C ALA A 147 -3.46 20.16 14.44
N VAL A 148 -4.38 21.00 13.95
CA VAL A 148 -5.53 20.55 13.16
C VAL A 148 -5.12 19.93 11.82
N ASN A 149 -4.12 20.48 11.13
CA ASN A 149 -3.52 19.86 9.95
C ASN A 149 -3.06 18.43 10.28
N ALA A 150 -2.32 18.26 11.38
CA ALA A 150 -1.83 16.96 11.80
C ALA A 150 -2.96 15.96 12.13
N PHE A 151 -4.03 16.42 12.80
CA PHE A 151 -5.22 15.61 13.08
C PHE A 151 -5.91 15.14 11.81
N PHE A 152 -6.07 16.05 10.85
CA PHE A 152 -6.68 15.73 9.57
C PHE A 152 -5.84 14.73 8.75
N SER A 153 -4.52 14.93 8.70
CA SER A 153 -3.62 13.98 8.03
C SER A 153 -3.67 12.60 8.70
N ALA A 154 -3.70 12.55 10.04
CA ALA A 154 -3.87 11.30 10.77
C ALA A 154 -5.20 10.61 10.46
N PHE A 155 -6.29 11.37 10.40
CA PHE A 155 -7.60 10.87 10.00
C PHE A 155 -7.57 10.27 8.59
N ALA A 156 -7.00 10.97 7.62
CA ALA A 156 -6.91 10.52 6.23
C ALA A 156 -6.05 9.24 6.12
N ASP A 157 -4.83 9.27 6.69
CA ASP A 157 -3.89 8.14 6.68
C ASP A 157 -4.51 6.89 7.30
N LYS A 158 -5.14 7.05 8.48
CA LYS A 158 -5.71 5.91 9.22
C LYS A 158 -7.00 5.41 8.57
N THR A 159 -7.84 6.29 8.01
CA THR A 159 -9.03 5.88 7.26
C THR A 159 -8.66 5.01 6.06
N LEU A 160 -7.61 5.39 5.31
CA LEU A 160 -7.04 4.56 4.25
C LEU A 160 -6.47 3.23 4.80
N ALA A 161 -5.72 3.30 5.89
CA ALA A 161 -5.08 2.12 6.49
C ALA A 161 -6.10 1.07 6.97
N PHE A 162 -7.24 1.49 7.54
CA PHE A 162 -8.32 0.60 7.95
C PHE A 162 -9.27 0.20 6.81
N GLU A 163 -9.06 0.71 5.58
CA GLU A 163 -9.90 0.45 4.40
C GLU A 163 -11.37 0.80 4.61
N PHE A 164 -11.65 1.87 5.36
CA PHE A 164 -13.04 2.30 5.53
C PHE A 164 -13.58 2.89 4.22
N ASN A 165 -14.72 2.37 3.75
CA ASN A 165 -15.39 2.85 2.56
C ASN A 165 -16.15 4.16 2.87
N HIS A 166 -15.40 5.26 2.91
CA HIS A 166 -15.90 6.60 3.17
C HIS A 166 -15.85 7.46 1.91
N ILE A 167 -16.83 8.36 1.77
CA ILE A 167 -16.72 9.51 0.87
C ILE A 167 -16.60 10.77 1.70
N VAL A 168 -15.61 11.60 1.41
CA VAL A 168 -15.26 12.76 2.21
C VAL A 168 -15.28 14.02 1.36
N LYS A 169 -15.82 15.10 1.92
CA LYS A 169 -15.81 16.46 1.34
C LYS A 169 -15.13 17.41 2.31
N LEU A 170 -14.12 18.15 1.84
CA LEU A 170 -13.39 19.15 2.62
C LEU A 170 -13.95 20.55 2.34
N VAL A 171 -14.31 21.24 3.41
CA VAL A 171 -14.85 22.60 3.38
C VAL A 171 -14.03 23.47 4.31
N TRP A 172 -13.46 24.53 3.77
CA TRP A 172 -12.82 25.56 4.58
C TRP A 172 -13.84 26.59 5.04
N PHE A 173 -13.71 27.05 6.28
CA PHE A 173 -14.52 28.16 6.76
C PHE A 173 -13.68 29.21 7.50
N GLU A 174 -14.06 30.46 7.25
CA GLU A 174 -13.58 31.67 7.92
C GLU A 174 -14.74 32.69 7.93
N SER A 175 -14.53 33.91 7.41
CA SER A 175 -15.61 34.82 7.07
C SER A 175 -16.47 34.34 5.89
N PHE A 176 -16.02 33.33 5.15
CA PHE A 176 -16.72 32.69 4.03
C PHE A 176 -16.55 31.18 4.12
N ILE A 177 -17.44 30.44 3.48
CA ILE A 177 -17.39 28.98 3.37
C ILE A 177 -16.94 28.65 1.94
N THR A 178 -15.90 27.83 1.81
CA THR A 178 -15.28 27.50 0.52
C THR A 178 -15.11 25.99 0.40
N ASP A 179 -15.69 25.41 -0.66
CA ASP A 179 -15.43 24.02 -1.01
C ASP A 179 -14.00 23.87 -1.52
N LYS A 180 -13.28 22.88 -0.98
CA LYS A 180 -11.95 22.50 -1.49
C LYS A 180 -11.99 21.31 -2.42
N CYS A 181 -12.98 20.46 -2.25
CA CYS A 181 -13.24 19.34 -3.12
C CYS A 181 -14.72 18.95 -3.05
N ASP A 182 -15.16 18.16 -4.02
CA ASP A 182 -16.41 17.42 -3.90
C ASP A 182 -16.21 16.12 -3.11
N PHE A 183 -17.31 15.41 -2.83
CA PHE A 183 -17.25 14.11 -2.17
C PHE A 183 -16.40 13.13 -2.98
N THR A 184 -15.33 12.65 -2.37
CA THR A 184 -14.37 11.73 -2.99
C THR A 184 -13.95 10.64 -2.01
N ASN A 185 -13.50 9.50 -2.53
CA ASN A 185 -12.85 8.44 -1.76
C ASN A 185 -11.31 8.47 -1.92
N ASP A 186 -10.78 9.43 -2.68
CA ASP A 186 -9.35 9.64 -2.88
C ASP A 186 -8.77 10.60 -1.82
N PHE A 187 -8.20 10.01 -0.77
CA PHE A 187 -7.59 10.74 0.35
C PHE A 187 -6.19 11.28 0.02
N ASN A 188 -5.50 10.78 -1.02
CA ASN A 188 -4.11 11.18 -1.32
C ASN A 188 -4.02 12.62 -1.83
N ASN A 189 -5.00 13.03 -2.64
CA ASN A 189 -5.13 14.42 -3.09
C ASN A 189 -5.66 15.35 -1.98
N PHE A 190 -6.22 14.78 -0.92
CA PHE A 190 -6.94 15.47 0.15
C PHE A 190 -6.01 16.12 1.17
N ILE A 191 -4.89 15.46 1.51
CA ILE A 191 -3.88 15.97 2.47
C ILE A 191 -3.21 17.24 1.93
N LYS A 192 -2.83 17.23 0.65
CA LYS A 192 -2.18 18.38 -0.02
C LYS A 192 -3.03 19.65 0.02
N LEU A 193 -4.37 19.52 0.06
CA LEU A 193 -5.27 20.66 0.09
C LEU A 193 -5.24 21.42 1.43
N VAL A 194 -4.75 20.80 2.50
CA VAL A 194 -4.72 21.37 3.85
C VAL A 194 -3.39 22.03 4.19
N ASP A 195 -2.29 21.63 3.53
CA ASP A 195 -0.96 22.20 3.75
C ASP A 195 -0.85 23.68 3.35
N ASP A 196 -1.65 24.13 2.38
CA ASP A 196 -1.71 25.53 1.93
C ASP A 196 -2.59 26.44 2.84
N ALA A 197 -3.17 25.90 3.90
CA ALA A 197 -4.08 26.64 4.77
C ALA A 197 -3.32 27.69 5.61
N SER A 198 -3.78 28.94 5.54
CA SER A 198 -3.24 30.06 6.31
C SER A 198 -4.34 30.73 7.13
N PRO A 199 -4.13 31.00 8.43
CA PRO A 199 -5.11 31.64 9.29
C PRO A 199 -5.48 33.05 8.82
N ARG A 200 -6.78 33.34 8.67
CA ARG A 200 -7.31 34.65 8.26
C ARG A 200 -8.79 34.82 8.55
N GLY A 201 -9.28 36.06 8.53
CA GLY A 201 -10.72 36.34 8.63
C GLY A 201 -11.34 36.07 10.01
N GLY A 202 -12.67 36.09 10.06
CA GLY A 202 -13.45 35.72 11.25
C GLY A 202 -13.91 34.26 11.22
N THR A 203 -14.86 33.89 12.09
CA THR A 203 -15.23 32.49 12.30
C THR A 203 -16.75 32.30 12.21
N LYS A 204 -17.17 31.57 11.15
CA LYS A 204 -18.57 31.21 10.87
C LYS A 204 -18.80 29.69 11.01
N CYS A 205 -18.52 29.15 12.19
CA CYS A 205 -18.62 27.73 12.47
C CYS A 205 -20.05 27.20 12.29
N TYR A 206 -21.06 27.90 12.84
CA TYR A 206 -22.47 27.46 12.74
C TYR A 206 -23.02 27.56 11.32
N ASP A 207 -22.66 28.59 10.54
CA ASP A 207 -23.04 28.66 9.13
C ASP A 207 -22.35 27.54 8.32
N ALA A 208 -21.12 27.16 8.66
CA ALA A 208 -20.41 26.05 8.03
C ALA A 208 -21.07 24.69 8.33
N ILE A 209 -21.54 24.48 9.56
CA ILE A 209 -22.34 23.30 9.93
C ILE A 209 -23.66 23.29 9.14
N ALA A 210 -24.36 24.42 9.04
CA ALA A 210 -25.58 24.54 8.25
C ALA A 210 -25.36 24.16 6.78
N TYR A 211 -24.24 24.61 6.21
CA TYR A 211 -23.83 24.27 4.86
C TYR A 211 -23.56 22.76 4.71
N ALA A 212 -22.80 22.16 5.63
CA ALA A 212 -22.51 20.73 5.62
C ALA A 212 -23.78 19.86 5.68
N ILE A 213 -24.78 20.26 6.47
CA ILE A 213 -26.09 19.58 6.53
C ILE A 213 -26.73 19.52 5.14
N GLU A 214 -26.74 20.63 4.39
CA GLU A 214 -27.33 20.65 3.05
C GLU A 214 -26.53 19.79 2.05
N GLN A 215 -25.18 19.79 2.13
CA GLN A 215 -24.35 18.91 1.31
C GLN A 215 -24.64 17.42 1.59
N LEU A 216 -24.74 17.03 2.86
CA LEU A 216 -25.01 15.65 3.27
C LEU A 216 -26.43 15.20 2.91
N LYS A 217 -27.41 16.10 2.93
CA LYS A 217 -28.79 15.81 2.47
C LYS A 217 -28.84 15.41 1.00
N GLU A 218 -28.08 16.09 0.14
CA GLU A 218 -27.99 15.70 -1.27
C GLU A 218 -27.35 14.31 -1.44
N ILE A 219 -26.33 13.99 -0.64
CA ILE A 219 -25.72 12.65 -0.65
C ILE A 219 -26.68 11.57 -0.14
N LYS A 220 -27.48 11.84 0.90
CA LYS A 220 -28.50 10.91 1.41
C LYS A 220 -29.52 10.53 0.34
N LYS A 221 -29.88 11.45 -0.55
CA LYS A 221 -30.78 11.16 -1.69
C LYS A 221 -30.17 10.15 -2.65
N LYS A 222 -28.85 10.18 -2.83
CA LYS A 222 -28.10 9.25 -3.70
C LYS A 222 -27.87 7.90 -3.02
N TYR A 223 -27.58 7.91 -1.72
CA TYR A 223 -27.31 6.71 -0.92
C TYR A 223 -28.22 6.68 0.33
N PRO A 224 -29.42 6.06 0.26
CA PRO A 224 -30.41 6.15 1.35
C PRO A 224 -29.96 5.56 2.69
N ASN A 225 -29.09 4.54 2.66
CA ASN A 225 -28.61 3.83 3.86
C ASN A 225 -27.29 4.37 4.42
N ILE A 226 -26.73 5.42 3.82
CA ILE A 226 -25.43 5.98 4.23
C ILE A 226 -25.52 6.63 5.60
N ILE A 227 -24.46 6.46 6.39
CA ILE A 227 -24.27 7.21 7.63
C ILE A 227 -23.78 8.62 7.26
N LEU A 228 -24.43 9.65 7.79
CA LEU A 228 -24.03 11.03 7.56
C LEU A 228 -23.26 11.56 8.76
N ARG A 229 -22.10 12.14 8.50
CA ARG A 229 -21.25 12.68 9.55
C ARG A 229 -20.64 14.03 9.16
N ILE A 230 -20.52 14.90 10.15
CA ILE A 230 -19.74 16.13 10.10
C ILE A 230 -18.56 15.97 11.05
N ILE A 231 -17.35 16.27 10.59
CA ILE A 231 -16.18 16.39 11.46
C ILE A 231 -15.77 17.86 11.46
N ALA A 232 -15.86 18.52 12.61
CA ALA A 232 -15.43 19.89 12.79
C ALA A 232 -14.03 19.95 13.42
N LEU A 233 -13.07 20.52 12.71
CA LEU A 233 -11.73 20.77 13.21
C LEU A 233 -11.53 22.29 13.37
N THR A 234 -11.57 22.78 14.60
CA THR A 234 -11.75 24.21 14.90
C THR A 234 -11.27 24.55 16.31
N ASP A 235 -11.09 25.82 16.63
CA ASP A 235 -10.94 26.26 18.02
C ASP A 235 -12.29 26.56 18.70
N GLY A 236 -13.42 26.37 18.00
CA GLY A 236 -14.76 26.40 18.55
C GLY A 236 -15.33 27.80 18.79
N ASP A 237 -14.62 28.85 18.33
CA ASP A 237 -15.13 30.20 18.33
C ASP A 237 -16.18 30.39 17.22
N ASP A 238 -17.25 31.10 17.52
CA ASP A 238 -18.18 31.60 16.50
C ASP A 238 -18.53 33.05 16.83
N ASN A 239 -18.21 33.96 15.91
CA ASN A 239 -18.41 35.39 16.10
C ASN A 239 -19.18 36.07 14.97
N GLN A 240 -19.47 35.35 13.88
CA GLN A 240 -20.04 35.91 12.67
C GLN A 240 -21.20 35.10 12.09
N SER A 241 -21.55 33.93 12.65
CA SER A 241 -22.64 33.14 12.10
C SER A 241 -24.00 33.79 12.33
N LYS A 242 -24.89 33.59 11.36
CA LYS A 242 -26.30 33.99 11.46
C LYS A 242 -27.18 32.85 11.97
N GLU A 243 -26.69 31.63 11.86
CA GLU A 243 -27.36 30.42 12.32
C GLU A 243 -27.43 30.33 13.86
N ASN A 244 -28.53 29.78 14.35
CA ASN A 244 -28.76 29.58 15.77
C ASN A 244 -28.47 28.11 16.15
N PRO A 245 -27.66 27.83 17.20
CA PRO A 245 -27.35 26.47 17.63
C PRO A 245 -28.57 25.57 17.84
N GLN A 246 -29.66 26.08 18.41
CA GLN A 246 -30.88 25.30 18.64
C GLN A 246 -31.56 24.87 17.33
N SER A 247 -31.56 25.77 16.33
CA SER A 247 -32.11 25.47 15.01
C SER A 247 -31.25 24.44 14.27
N LEU A 248 -29.93 24.49 14.44
CA LEU A 248 -29.00 23.51 13.88
C LEU A 248 -29.20 22.12 14.49
N VAL A 249 -29.31 22.04 15.81
CA VAL A 249 -29.54 20.76 16.50
C VAL A 249 -30.82 20.09 16.00
N ASN A 250 -31.90 20.85 15.78
CA ASN A 250 -33.13 20.32 15.19
C ASN A 250 -32.89 19.78 13.78
N ARG A 251 -32.20 20.54 12.91
CA ARG A 251 -31.88 20.10 11.54
C ARG A 251 -30.98 18.86 11.51
N ILE A 252 -29.98 18.79 12.38
CA ILE A 252 -29.07 17.65 12.51
C ILE A 252 -29.85 16.41 12.96
N PHE A 253 -30.72 16.57 13.96
CA PHE A 253 -31.57 15.51 14.49
C PHE A 253 -32.55 14.98 13.44
N GLU A 254 -33.28 15.86 12.76
CA GLU A 254 -34.23 15.51 11.70
C GLU A 254 -33.60 14.72 10.55
N ASN A 255 -32.33 15.01 10.23
CA ASN A 255 -31.61 14.36 9.15
C ASN A 255 -30.73 13.19 9.61
N GLN A 256 -30.74 12.86 10.91
CA GLN A 256 -29.90 11.80 11.50
C GLN A 256 -28.43 11.95 11.10
N ILE A 257 -27.88 13.14 11.34
CA ILE A 257 -26.47 13.45 11.10
C ILE A 257 -25.73 13.39 12.45
N ILE A 258 -24.54 12.81 12.47
CA ILE A 258 -23.64 12.86 13.63
C ILE A 258 -22.63 13.97 13.39
N ILE A 259 -22.37 14.80 14.39
CA ILE A 259 -21.24 15.72 14.36
C ILE A 259 -20.20 15.25 15.37
N ASP A 260 -18.95 15.16 14.99
CA ASP A 260 -17.86 15.09 15.95
C ASP A 260 -17.02 16.35 15.83
N SER A 261 -16.50 16.81 16.95
CA SER A 261 -15.68 18.03 16.99
C SER A 261 -14.33 17.72 17.62
N PHE A 262 -13.27 18.15 16.96
CA PHE A 262 -11.91 18.14 17.50
C PHE A 262 -11.53 19.60 17.72
N VAL A 263 -11.60 20.01 18.98
CA VAL A 263 -11.38 21.39 19.38
C VAL A 263 -9.95 21.58 19.86
N VAL A 264 -9.32 22.66 19.42
CA VAL A 264 -7.94 23.04 19.80
C VAL A 264 -7.91 24.22 20.78
N ASN A 265 -9.03 24.44 21.48
CA ASN A 265 -9.20 25.43 22.53
C ASN A 265 -10.27 24.94 23.54
N ASN A 266 -10.09 25.27 24.81
CA ASN A 266 -10.98 24.85 25.90
C ASN A 266 -12.28 25.67 25.97
N ASP A 267 -12.27 26.88 25.42
CA ASP A 267 -13.37 27.84 25.54
C ASP A 267 -14.45 27.67 24.45
N CYS A 268 -14.90 26.43 24.21
CA CYS A 268 -15.80 26.08 23.10
C CYS A 268 -17.16 25.50 23.57
N VAL A 269 -17.74 26.06 24.63
CA VAL A 269 -18.97 25.54 25.27
C VAL A 269 -20.11 25.36 24.27
N GLY A 270 -20.34 26.34 23.38
CA GLY A 270 -21.43 26.29 22.40
C GLY A 270 -21.35 25.10 21.46
N LEU A 271 -20.20 24.92 20.81
CA LEU A 271 -19.95 23.78 19.91
C LEU A 271 -19.98 22.46 20.67
N LYS A 272 -19.33 22.36 21.84
CA LYS A 272 -19.35 21.14 22.67
C LYS A 272 -20.78 20.70 23.00
N THR A 273 -21.61 21.62 23.46
CA THR A 273 -23.00 21.36 23.82
C THR A 273 -23.82 20.94 22.60
N LEU A 274 -23.65 21.61 21.46
CA LEU A 274 -24.31 21.24 20.19
C LEU A 274 -23.92 19.81 19.77
N THR A 275 -22.62 19.50 19.83
CA THR A 275 -22.08 18.20 19.44
C THR A 275 -22.67 17.06 20.28
N HIS A 276 -22.66 17.21 21.60
CA HIS A 276 -23.26 16.22 22.50
C HIS A 276 -24.78 16.08 22.34
N ALA A 277 -25.50 17.15 22.05
CA ALA A 277 -26.95 17.11 21.86
C ALA A 277 -27.36 16.25 20.65
N THR A 278 -26.46 16.12 19.69
CA THR A 278 -26.65 15.32 18.47
C THR A 278 -26.03 13.92 18.55
N ASN A 279 -25.73 13.45 19.78
CA ASN A 279 -25.04 12.18 20.06
C ASN A 279 -23.63 12.06 19.46
N GLY A 280 -23.06 13.20 19.12
CA GLY A 280 -21.69 13.39 18.72
C GLY A 280 -20.71 13.34 19.88
N ARG A 281 -19.41 13.28 19.55
CA ARG A 281 -18.31 13.38 20.52
C ARG A 281 -17.49 14.63 20.29
N CYS A 282 -17.19 15.34 21.37
CA CYS A 282 -16.38 16.56 21.36
C CYS A 282 -15.04 16.28 22.06
N TYR A 283 -13.98 16.18 21.27
CA TYR A 283 -12.63 15.88 21.71
C TYR A 283 -11.83 17.17 21.86
N CYS A 284 -11.19 17.38 23.01
CA CYS A 284 -10.27 18.50 23.24
C CYS A 284 -8.89 17.96 23.63
N PRO A 285 -8.10 17.43 22.67
CA PRO A 285 -6.76 16.97 22.95
C PRO A 285 -5.90 18.15 23.43
N GLN A 286 -5.18 18.02 24.54
CA GLN A 286 -4.35 19.09 25.09
C GLN A 286 -2.92 19.07 24.53
N THR A 287 -2.52 17.94 23.92
CA THR A 287 -1.21 17.73 23.30
C THR A 287 -1.36 17.14 21.91
N LEU A 288 -0.34 17.29 21.06
CA LEU A 288 -0.38 16.71 19.72
C LEU A 288 -0.42 15.18 19.81
N ALA A 289 0.35 14.58 20.71
CA ALA A 289 0.41 13.12 20.90
C ALA A 289 -0.94 12.53 21.28
N GLU A 290 -1.68 13.18 22.19
CA GLU A 290 -3.04 12.81 22.55
C GLU A 290 -3.96 12.86 21.33
N GLY A 291 -3.97 13.97 20.59
CA GLY A 291 -4.83 14.09 19.41
C GLY A 291 -4.51 13.07 18.32
N MET A 292 -3.23 12.78 18.08
CA MET A 292 -2.81 11.74 17.11
C MET A 292 -3.29 10.35 17.53
N SER A 293 -3.25 10.01 18.83
CA SER A 293 -3.71 8.71 19.34
C SER A 293 -5.21 8.49 19.16
N LEU A 294 -6.03 9.55 19.14
CA LEU A 294 -7.47 9.45 18.92
C LEU A 294 -7.77 8.84 17.54
N PHE A 295 -7.01 9.23 16.52
CA PHE A 295 -7.19 8.72 15.16
C PHE A 295 -6.67 7.29 14.97
N GLU A 296 -6.18 6.63 16.01
CA GLU A 296 -5.87 5.20 15.99
C GLU A 296 -7.07 4.33 16.41
N ILE A 297 -8.09 4.96 17.00
CA ILE A 297 -9.28 4.28 17.50
C ILE A 297 -10.30 4.16 16.36
N GLU A 298 -10.66 2.93 15.98
CA GLU A 298 -11.62 2.66 14.89
C GLU A 298 -12.97 3.38 15.08
N SER A 299 -13.48 3.45 16.32
CA SER A 299 -14.76 4.13 16.64
C SER A 299 -14.72 5.66 16.51
N ILE A 300 -13.51 6.24 16.37
CA ILE A 300 -13.28 7.65 16.06
C ILE A 300 -13.19 7.83 14.55
N LEU A 301 -12.58 6.89 13.83
CA LEU A 301 -12.47 6.95 12.37
C LEU A 301 -13.79 6.67 11.67
N SER A 302 -14.54 5.64 12.09
CA SER A 302 -15.86 5.30 11.54
C SER A 302 -16.92 5.12 12.61
N ILE A 303 -18.10 5.69 12.34
CA ILE A 303 -19.28 5.56 13.21
C ILE A 303 -19.78 4.12 13.28
N SER A 304 -19.59 3.33 12.21
CA SER A 304 -20.07 1.94 12.15
C SER A 304 -19.48 1.05 13.27
N HIS A 305 -18.33 1.46 13.82
CA HIS A 305 -17.59 0.78 14.89
C HIS A 305 -17.90 1.34 16.30
N ARG A 306 -18.87 2.25 16.45
CA ARG A 306 -19.35 2.69 17.78
C ARG A 306 -20.30 1.65 18.39
N GLU A 307 -20.15 1.42 19.69
CA GLU A 307 -21.04 0.51 20.46
C GLU A 307 -22.50 0.98 20.45
N GLN A 308 -22.73 2.29 20.49
CA GLN A 308 -24.06 2.90 20.38
C GLN A 308 -24.33 3.31 18.93
N LYS A 309 -25.18 2.52 18.26
CA LYS A 309 -25.58 2.73 16.86
C LYS A 309 -26.91 3.49 16.70
N GLU A 310 -27.66 3.67 17.78
CA GLU A 310 -29.00 4.27 17.73
C GLU A 310 -28.96 5.78 18.01
N TYR A 311 -29.64 6.54 17.16
CA TYR A 311 -29.88 7.96 17.37
C TYR A 311 -30.80 8.17 18.58
N PRO A 312 -30.59 9.24 19.37
CA PRO A 312 -31.50 9.57 20.46
C PRO A 312 -32.92 9.71 19.92
N LYS A 313 -33.90 9.16 20.63
CA LYS A 313 -35.33 9.22 20.22
C LYS A 313 -35.94 10.59 20.48
N GLU A 314 -35.32 11.39 21.33
CA GLU A 314 -35.77 12.72 21.74
C GLU A 314 -34.60 13.71 21.71
N LEU A 315 -34.88 14.95 21.33
CA LEU A 315 -33.92 16.05 21.36
C LEU A 315 -33.54 16.38 22.81
N GLN A 316 -32.24 16.48 23.07
CA GLN A 316 -31.72 16.85 24.39
C GLN A 316 -31.72 18.38 24.57
N ASP A 317 -32.02 18.84 25.79
CA ASP A 317 -31.92 20.26 26.13
C ASP A 317 -30.44 20.69 26.20
N LEU A 318 -30.07 21.68 25.38
CA LEU A 318 -28.71 22.22 25.33
C LEU A 318 -28.25 22.73 26.70
N ASN A 319 -29.14 23.31 27.51
CA ASN A 319 -28.72 23.82 28.81
C ASN A 319 -28.26 22.71 29.77
N SER A 320 -28.83 21.51 29.65
CA SER A 320 -28.45 20.36 30.47
C SER A 320 -27.07 19.77 30.12
N LEU A 321 -26.52 20.13 28.95
CA LEU A 321 -25.28 19.58 28.41
C LEU A 321 -24.07 20.52 28.51
N LYS A 322 -24.23 21.74 29.06
CA LYS A 322 -23.12 22.72 29.19
C LYS A 322 -21.96 22.20 30.02
N ASP A 323 -22.28 21.50 31.11
CA ASP A 323 -21.32 20.98 32.08
C ASP A 323 -20.78 19.60 31.70
N LYS A 324 -21.24 19.01 30.59
CA LYS A 324 -20.73 17.72 30.13
C LYS A 324 -19.23 17.88 29.78
N PRO A 325 -18.35 17.01 30.31
CA PRO A 325 -16.91 17.09 30.04
C PRO A 325 -16.60 16.77 28.57
N PHE A 326 -15.39 17.09 28.11
CA PHE A 326 -14.94 16.65 26.79
C PHE A 326 -14.82 15.13 26.76
N ASP A 327 -14.98 14.53 25.58
CA ASP A 327 -14.80 13.08 25.40
C ASP A 327 -13.33 12.65 25.54
N THR A 328 -12.39 13.61 25.58
CA THR A 328 -10.99 13.39 25.99
C THR A 328 -10.83 13.31 27.50
N ASP A 329 -11.74 13.88 28.30
CA ASP A 329 -11.61 13.92 29.75
C ASP A 329 -11.78 12.51 30.35
N GLY A 330 -10.70 11.99 30.94
CA GLY A 330 -10.68 10.63 31.48
C GLY A 330 -10.34 9.55 30.46
N MET A 331 -10.12 9.89 29.18
CA MET A 331 -9.41 9.00 28.28
C MET A 331 -7.98 8.83 28.80
N LYS A 332 -7.63 7.60 29.19
CA LYS A 332 -6.23 7.24 29.28
C LYS A 332 -5.72 7.13 27.86
N VAL A 333 -5.16 8.22 27.36
CA VAL A 333 -4.22 8.20 26.25
C VAL A 333 -3.07 7.33 26.74
N VAL A 334 -3.17 6.03 26.46
CA VAL A 334 -1.99 5.23 26.34
C VAL A 334 -1.31 5.84 25.13
N SER A 335 -0.31 6.70 25.37
CA SER A 335 0.68 6.94 24.32
C SER A 335 1.00 5.56 23.79
N MET A 336 0.80 5.33 22.50
CA MET A 336 1.43 4.18 21.89
C MET A 336 2.93 4.40 22.05
N ASP A 337 3.48 3.98 23.21
CA ASP A 337 4.48 2.94 23.15
C ASP A 337 3.87 1.93 22.20
N VAL A 338 4.29 2.01 20.94
CA VAL A 338 4.05 1.01 19.89
C VAL A 338 3.91 -0.29 20.62
N GLN A 339 2.70 -0.87 20.65
CA GLN A 339 2.44 -2.01 21.51
C GLN A 339 3.62 -2.96 21.34
N LYS A 340 4.31 -3.25 22.45
CA LYS A 340 5.38 -4.24 22.50
C LYS A 340 4.71 -5.60 22.29
N ILE A 341 4.21 -5.82 21.08
CA ILE A 341 3.61 -7.06 20.62
C ILE A 341 4.78 -8.02 20.58
N ALA A 342 4.74 -9.01 21.46
CA ALA A 342 5.74 -10.05 21.58
C ALA A 342 5.84 -10.80 20.24
N VAL A 343 7.05 -11.23 19.88
CA VAL A 343 7.32 -12.04 18.70
C VAL A 343 7.15 -13.53 19.04
N MET A 344 6.70 -14.34 18.07
CA MET A 344 6.49 -15.78 18.25
C MET A 344 7.84 -16.49 18.35
N LYS A 345 7.94 -17.43 19.29
CA LYS A 345 9.18 -18.20 19.47
C LYS A 345 9.54 -18.95 18.19
N LYS A 346 10.81 -18.97 17.81
CA LYS A 346 11.32 -19.75 16.66
C LYS A 346 10.88 -21.22 16.71
N GLU A 347 10.87 -21.81 17.91
CA GLU A 347 10.41 -23.18 18.15
C GLU A 347 8.89 -23.35 18.01
N GLU A 348 8.11 -22.34 18.37
CA GLU A 348 6.65 -22.34 18.21
C GLU A 348 6.25 -22.14 16.74
N ILE A 349 7.01 -21.32 15.99
CA ILE A 349 6.89 -21.18 14.54
C ILE A 349 7.12 -22.55 13.88
N LEU A 350 8.22 -23.24 14.21
CA LEU A 350 8.52 -24.58 13.67
C LEU A 350 7.48 -25.64 14.08
N LYS A 351 6.95 -25.57 15.31
CA LYS A 351 5.85 -26.44 15.77
C LYS A 351 4.54 -26.17 15.01
N LYS A 352 4.17 -24.90 14.79
CA LYS A 352 2.98 -24.55 13.99
C LYS A 352 3.12 -24.97 12.53
N ILE A 353 4.32 -24.83 11.94
CA ILE A 353 4.63 -25.32 10.58
C ILE A 353 4.36 -26.82 10.46
N SER A 354 4.93 -27.61 11.37
CA SER A 354 4.76 -29.07 11.37
C SER A 354 3.33 -29.56 11.68
N GLN A 355 2.57 -28.81 12.49
CA GLN A 355 1.16 -29.09 12.78
C GLN A 355 0.23 -28.80 11.59
N ILE A 356 0.53 -27.78 10.78
CA ILE A 356 -0.27 -27.41 9.60
C ILE A 356 0.02 -28.36 8.43
N GLU A 357 1.28 -28.78 8.26
CA GLU A 357 1.68 -29.76 7.23
C GLU A 357 1.06 -31.16 7.46
N SER A 358 0.67 -31.47 8.70
CA SER A 358 0.09 -32.77 9.09
C SER A 358 -1.44 -32.80 9.17
N ALA A 359 -2.14 -31.70 8.89
CA ALA A 359 -3.60 -31.63 8.99
C ALA A 359 -4.31 -32.28 7.78
N PRO A 360 -5.27 -33.20 7.98
CA PRO A 360 -5.97 -33.87 6.88
C PRO A 360 -6.93 -32.94 6.14
N GLN A 361 -6.84 -32.96 4.80
CA GLN A 361 -7.62 -32.19 3.83
C GLN A 361 -9.09 -32.68 3.77
N ASN A 362 -9.94 -32.32 4.73
CA ASN A 362 -11.38 -32.57 4.64
C ASN A 362 -12.21 -31.57 5.46
N SER A 363 -12.66 -30.47 4.83
CA SER A 363 -13.97 -29.83 5.09
C SER A 363 -14.21 -28.66 4.11
N SER A 364 -15.44 -28.62 3.60
CA SER A 364 -15.85 -27.94 2.35
C SER A 364 -16.40 -26.52 2.52
N SER A 365 -15.74 -25.67 3.32
CA SER A 365 -16.05 -24.23 3.38
C SER A 365 -14.85 -23.31 3.67
N THR A 366 -13.62 -23.82 3.57
CA THR A 366 -12.40 -23.16 4.11
C THR A 366 -11.18 -23.22 3.18
N SER A 367 -11.38 -23.39 1.87
CA SER A 367 -10.29 -23.65 0.91
C SER A 367 -9.33 -22.46 0.69
N GLN A 368 -9.77 -21.21 0.91
CA GLN A 368 -8.94 -20.01 0.68
C GLN A 368 -8.05 -19.65 1.88
N SER A 369 -8.55 -19.85 3.11
CA SER A 369 -7.83 -19.53 4.37
C SER A 369 -6.63 -20.45 4.62
N VAL A 370 -6.74 -21.73 4.25
CA VAL A 370 -5.65 -22.71 4.40
C VAL A 370 -4.51 -22.44 3.41
N ASN A 371 -4.82 -22.01 2.19
CA ASN A 371 -3.81 -21.69 1.17
C ASN A 371 -3.01 -20.40 1.47
N ASN A 372 -3.63 -19.38 2.08
CA ASN A 372 -2.95 -18.13 2.46
C ASN A 372 -1.87 -18.41 3.53
N THR A 373 -2.22 -19.13 4.59
CA THR A 373 -1.28 -19.46 5.67
C THR A 373 -0.09 -20.28 5.18
N ALA A 374 -0.30 -21.25 4.29
CA ALA A 374 0.78 -22.04 3.70
C ALA A 374 1.77 -21.17 2.91
N ARG A 375 1.27 -20.18 2.14
CA ARG A 375 2.13 -19.24 1.43
C ARG A 375 2.95 -18.37 2.39
N ILE A 376 2.34 -17.83 3.45
CA ILE A 376 3.04 -16.99 4.44
C ILE A 376 4.16 -17.78 5.14
N LEU A 377 3.91 -19.03 5.50
CA LEU A 377 4.94 -19.89 6.09
C LEU A 377 6.10 -20.16 5.12
N LYS A 378 5.78 -20.32 3.83
CA LYS A 378 6.80 -20.47 2.79
C LYS A 378 7.66 -19.20 2.63
N GLU A 379 7.03 -18.02 2.63
CA GLU A 379 7.74 -16.73 2.64
C GLU A 379 8.70 -16.63 3.84
N LEU A 380 8.26 -17.05 5.03
CA LEU A 380 9.08 -17.01 6.23
C LEU A 380 10.28 -17.95 6.13
N GLN A 381 10.08 -19.16 5.62
CA GLN A 381 11.15 -20.12 5.37
C GLN A 381 12.17 -19.57 4.37
N ASP A 382 11.71 -18.97 3.27
CA ASP A 382 12.56 -18.47 2.20
C ASP A 382 13.37 -17.24 2.63
N VAL A 383 12.79 -16.35 3.45
CA VAL A 383 13.53 -15.24 4.07
C VAL A 383 14.57 -15.78 5.06
N THR A 384 14.18 -16.73 5.92
CA THR A 384 15.09 -17.30 6.92
C THR A 384 16.26 -18.05 6.25
N ALA A 385 16.01 -18.74 5.14
CA ALA A 385 17.02 -19.49 4.39
C ALA A 385 18.09 -18.59 3.74
N GLN A 386 17.73 -17.35 3.40
CA GLN A 386 18.69 -16.36 2.88
C GLN A 386 19.63 -15.83 3.97
N GLY A 387 19.25 -15.98 5.24
CA GLY A 387 20.10 -15.73 6.40
C GLY A 387 20.55 -14.27 6.49
N ASP A 388 21.81 -14.06 6.86
CA ASP A 388 22.34 -12.72 7.16
C ASP A 388 22.66 -11.88 5.91
N LYS A 389 22.51 -12.44 4.71
CA LYS A 389 22.76 -11.75 3.44
C LYS A 389 21.78 -10.62 3.16
N LEU A 390 20.58 -10.71 3.75
CA LEU A 390 19.55 -9.69 3.62
C LEU A 390 19.86 -8.53 4.56
N ASN A 391 19.63 -7.32 4.09
CA ASN A 391 19.71 -6.10 4.91
C ASN A 391 18.51 -5.96 5.85
N PHE A 392 17.68 -7.00 5.99
CA PHE A 392 16.58 -7.04 6.94
C PHE A 392 16.44 -8.40 7.63
N LYS A 393 15.81 -8.40 8.81
CA LYS A 393 15.38 -9.57 9.56
C LYS A 393 13.88 -9.52 9.81
N CYS A 394 13.21 -10.67 9.73
CA CYS A 394 11.76 -10.78 9.90
C CYS A 394 11.43 -11.53 11.19
N TYR A 395 10.51 -10.97 11.97
CA TYR A 395 10.08 -11.48 13.26
C TYR A 395 8.54 -11.55 13.32
N PRO A 396 7.91 -12.72 13.11
CA PRO A 396 6.45 -12.86 13.22
C PRO A 396 5.95 -12.59 14.65
N THR A 397 4.80 -11.96 14.81
CA THR A 397 4.24 -11.69 16.15
C THR A 397 3.68 -12.97 16.80
N ALA A 398 3.71 -13.01 18.13
CA ALA A 398 3.30 -14.17 18.94
C ALA A 398 1.83 -14.53 18.74
N ASP A 399 0.99 -13.50 18.60
CA ASP A 399 -0.45 -13.64 18.48
C ASP A 399 -0.89 -13.95 17.04
N ASP A 400 -0.13 -13.51 16.03
CA ASP A 400 -0.54 -13.60 14.63
C ASP A 400 0.64 -13.83 13.65
N ILE A 401 0.66 -14.99 13.01
CA ILE A 401 1.67 -15.33 11.98
C ILE A 401 1.58 -14.42 10.73
N LYS A 402 0.46 -13.70 10.56
CA LYS A 402 0.23 -12.75 9.47
C LYS A 402 0.72 -11.34 9.78
N THR A 403 1.29 -11.10 10.96
CA THR A 403 1.85 -9.80 11.32
C THR A 403 3.31 -9.98 11.68
N TRP A 404 4.21 -9.34 10.95
CA TRP A 404 5.66 -9.41 11.18
C TRP A 404 6.20 -8.04 11.55
N LYS A 405 7.17 -8.04 12.48
CA LYS A 405 8.11 -6.94 12.67
C LYS A 405 9.32 -7.16 11.79
N ILE A 406 9.65 -6.18 10.98
CA ILE A 406 10.82 -6.22 10.12
C ILE A 406 11.85 -5.27 10.71
N LEU A 407 13.05 -5.78 10.99
CA LEU A 407 14.19 -4.95 11.31
C LEU A 407 15.00 -4.72 10.04
N LEU A 408 15.05 -3.49 9.55
CA LEU A 408 15.72 -3.07 8.33
C LEU A 408 16.99 -2.28 8.66
N TYR A 409 18.11 -2.69 8.09
CA TYR A 409 19.37 -1.94 8.14
C TYR A 409 19.40 -0.90 7.02
N GLY A 410 19.70 0.34 7.39
CA GLY A 410 19.77 1.47 6.46
C GLY A 410 20.76 1.23 5.32
N PRO A 411 20.36 1.41 4.04
CA PRO A 411 21.23 1.14 2.91
C PRO A 411 22.51 1.99 2.90
N LYS A 412 23.61 1.39 2.43
CA LYS A 412 24.91 2.07 2.31
C LYS A 412 24.88 3.21 1.30
N GLY A 413 25.71 4.22 1.54
CA GLY A 413 25.82 5.41 0.71
C GLY A 413 24.63 6.37 0.85
N THR A 414 23.70 6.10 1.76
CA THR A 414 22.53 6.95 2.03
C THR A 414 22.66 7.68 3.36
N VAL A 415 21.84 8.70 3.58
CA VAL A 415 21.73 9.37 4.89
C VAL A 415 21.23 8.43 5.99
N TYR A 416 20.58 7.35 5.60
CA TYR A 416 20.00 6.32 6.47
C TYR A 416 21.01 5.26 6.90
N GLU A 417 22.20 5.20 6.28
CA GLU A 417 23.25 4.22 6.56
C GLU A 417 23.57 4.15 8.05
N GLY A 418 23.68 2.92 8.56
CA GLY A 418 23.95 2.64 9.97
C GLY A 418 22.74 2.75 10.90
N GLY A 419 21.61 3.25 10.41
CA GLY A 419 20.34 3.26 11.14
C GLY A 419 19.63 1.92 11.09
N LEU A 420 18.86 1.63 12.14
CA LEU A 420 17.98 0.49 12.29
C LEU A 420 16.53 0.95 12.32
N TYR A 421 15.75 0.47 11.37
CA TYR A 421 14.37 0.86 11.17
C TYR A 421 13.46 -0.34 11.39
N ILE A 422 12.49 -0.19 12.26
CA ILE A 422 11.46 -1.20 12.50
C ILE A 422 10.29 -0.90 11.58
N LEU A 423 9.79 -1.90 10.87
CA LEU A 423 8.57 -1.83 10.07
C LEU A 423 7.54 -2.83 10.58
N SER A 424 6.28 -2.46 10.53
CA SER A 424 5.14 -3.37 10.61
C SER A 424 4.84 -3.93 9.22
N TYR A 425 4.68 -5.24 9.11
CA TYR A 425 4.37 -5.94 7.86
C TYR A 425 3.18 -6.89 8.08
N VAL A 426 2.01 -6.52 7.60
CA VAL A 426 0.75 -7.23 7.85
C VAL A 426 0.24 -7.85 6.56
N PHE A 427 0.20 -9.18 6.50
CA PHE A 427 -0.42 -9.91 5.41
C PHE A 427 -1.94 -9.76 5.49
N THR A 428 -2.54 -9.18 4.44
CA THR A 428 -3.99 -8.96 4.39
C THR A 428 -4.77 -10.28 4.28
N GLN A 429 -6.07 -10.26 4.60
CA GLN A 429 -6.91 -11.46 4.52
C GLN A 429 -6.90 -12.11 3.13
N ASN A 430 -6.78 -11.27 2.10
CA ASN A 430 -6.79 -11.67 0.68
C ASN A 430 -5.38 -11.86 0.09
N TYR A 431 -4.32 -11.88 0.90
CA TYR A 431 -2.98 -12.20 0.44
C TYR A 431 -2.92 -13.61 -0.18
N PRO A 432 -2.19 -13.84 -1.29
CA PRO A 432 -1.34 -12.91 -2.03
C PRO A 432 -2.05 -12.12 -3.15
N PHE A 433 -3.37 -12.19 -3.26
CA PHE A 433 -4.13 -11.45 -4.30
C PHE A 433 -4.25 -9.95 -3.99
N ARG A 434 -4.14 -9.59 -2.71
CA ARG A 434 -3.92 -8.22 -2.25
C ARG A 434 -2.53 -8.08 -1.62
N PRO A 435 -1.89 -6.91 -1.72
CA PRO A 435 -0.60 -6.65 -1.10
C PRO A 435 -0.67 -6.76 0.42
N PRO A 436 0.47 -6.98 1.09
CA PRO A 436 0.60 -6.77 2.51
C PRO A 436 0.63 -5.26 2.81
N LYS A 437 0.23 -4.89 4.04
CA LYS A 437 0.37 -3.52 4.55
C LYS A 437 1.75 -3.37 5.17
N VAL A 438 2.50 -2.36 4.75
CA VAL A 438 3.86 -2.10 5.24
C VAL A 438 3.94 -0.67 5.76
N GLN A 439 4.45 -0.49 6.97
CA GLN A 439 4.54 0.82 7.62
C GLN A 439 5.80 0.91 8.46
N PHE A 440 6.50 2.04 8.41
CA PHE A 440 7.59 2.35 9.33
C PHE A 440 7.03 2.62 10.74
N ILE A 441 7.54 1.86 11.71
CA ILE A 441 7.34 2.12 13.13
C ILE A 441 8.37 3.14 13.61
N THR A 442 9.63 2.94 13.22
CA THR A 442 10.70 3.91 13.46
C THR A 442 10.46 5.15 12.61
N LYS A 443 10.43 6.33 13.24
CA LYS A 443 10.28 7.60 12.50
C LYS A 443 11.41 7.76 11.47
N LEU A 444 11.03 8.28 10.31
CA LEU A 444 11.91 8.37 9.15
C LEU A 444 11.63 9.67 8.39
N TYR A 445 12.66 10.50 8.22
CA TYR A 445 12.59 11.71 7.41
C TYR A 445 12.87 11.36 5.94
N HIS A 446 11.82 11.21 5.12
CA HIS A 446 11.93 10.77 3.73
C HIS A 446 10.76 11.28 2.87
N PRO A 447 10.97 11.73 1.61
CA PRO A 447 9.90 12.27 0.76
C PRO A 447 8.70 11.34 0.53
N ASN A 448 8.96 10.03 0.36
CA ASN A 448 7.92 9.01 0.10
C ASN A 448 7.41 8.28 1.34
N VAL A 449 7.72 8.78 2.55
CA VAL A 449 7.23 8.21 3.81
C VAL A 449 6.50 9.30 4.59
N SER A 450 5.26 9.04 4.99
CA SER A 450 4.48 10.01 5.77
C SER A 450 5.03 10.13 7.19
N ARG A 451 4.65 11.20 7.90
CA ARG A 451 5.00 11.37 9.33
C ARG A 451 4.48 10.24 10.21
N GLY A 452 3.40 9.57 9.80
CA GLY A 452 2.86 8.38 10.44
C GLY A 452 3.57 7.08 10.05
N GLY A 453 4.55 7.12 9.15
CA GLY A 453 5.33 5.96 8.70
C GLY A 453 4.71 5.19 7.53
N SER A 454 3.58 5.63 6.99
CA SER A 454 3.00 5.04 5.77
C SER A 454 3.91 5.31 4.58
N LEU A 455 3.97 4.38 3.63
CA LEU A 455 4.84 4.50 2.46
C LEU A 455 4.04 4.27 1.17
N CYS A 456 4.35 5.08 0.15
CA CYS A 456 3.77 4.94 -1.19
C CYS A 456 4.78 4.21 -2.07
N LEU A 457 4.49 2.95 -2.40
CA LEU A 457 5.29 2.15 -3.32
C LEU A 457 4.36 1.47 -4.33
N ASP A 458 4.67 1.60 -5.61
CA ASP A 458 3.91 0.97 -6.70
C ASP A 458 3.78 -0.54 -6.49
N VAL A 459 4.83 -1.19 -6.00
CA VAL A 459 4.81 -2.64 -5.71
C VAL A 459 3.78 -3.01 -4.65
N LEU A 460 3.34 -2.08 -3.80
CA LEU A 460 2.27 -2.28 -2.80
C LEU A 460 0.91 -1.74 -3.25
N ASN A 461 0.82 -1.25 -4.50
CA ASN A 461 -0.40 -0.68 -5.04
C ASN A 461 -0.63 -1.15 -6.49
N THR A 462 -0.37 -0.30 -7.47
CA THR A 462 -0.68 -0.52 -8.90
C THR A 462 0.11 -1.67 -9.52
N SER A 463 1.32 -1.93 -9.05
CA SER A 463 2.22 -2.97 -9.56
C SER A 463 2.23 -4.23 -8.70
N TRP A 464 1.29 -4.37 -7.75
CA TRP A 464 1.18 -5.58 -6.95
C TRP A 464 0.82 -6.78 -7.82
N SER A 465 1.49 -7.91 -7.57
CA SER A 465 1.18 -9.20 -8.18
C SER A 465 1.34 -10.30 -7.14
N PRO A 466 0.51 -11.37 -7.16
CA PRO A 466 0.67 -12.53 -6.28
C PRO A 466 2.02 -13.26 -6.39
N LEU A 467 2.81 -12.95 -7.43
CA LEU A 467 4.16 -13.46 -7.65
C LEU A 467 5.25 -12.68 -6.90
N LEU A 468 4.92 -11.51 -6.34
CA LEU A 468 5.83 -10.76 -5.48
C LEU A 468 5.95 -11.46 -4.13
N THR A 469 7.18 -11.47 -3.60
CA THR A 469 7.54 -12.08 -2.31
C THR A 469 7.86 -11.01 -1.29
N THR A 470 7.86 -11.38 -0.01
CA THR A 470 8.24 -10.47 1.08
C THR A 470 9.64 -9.88 0.85
N THR A 471 10.59 -10.72 0.39
CA THR A 471 11.93 -10.26 0.01
C THR A 471 11.89 -9.16 -1.04
N LYS A 472 11.16 -9.36 -2.15
CA LYS A 472 11.08 -8.35 -3.23
C LYS A 472 10.45 -7.04 -2.77
N VAL A 473 9.45 -7.12 -1.89
CA VAL A 473 8.81 -5.92 -1.32
C VAL A 473 9.81 -5.14 -0.45
N LEU A 474 10.56 -5.83 0.42
CA LEU A 474 11.54 -5.18 1.30
C LEU A 474 12.79 -4.69 0.54
N ASP A 475 13.15 -5.36 -0.55
CA ASP A 475 14.16 -4.86 -1.49
C ASP A 475 13.67 -3.56 -2.14
N ALA A 476 12.41 -3.48 -2.56
CA ALA A 476 11.83 -2.26 -3.12
C ALA A 476 11.81 -1.10 -2.09
N VAL A 477 11.49 -1.38 -0.82
CA VAL A 477 11.63 -0.40 0.28
C VAL A 477 13.08 0.08 0.40
N SER A 478 14.04 -0.83 0.33
CA SER A 478 15.47 -0.50 0.39
C SER A 478 15.94 0.34 -0.80
N VAL A 479 15.39 0.08 -2.00
CA VAL A 479 15.66 0.86 -3.22
C VAL A 479 15.03 2.26 -3.11
N MET A 480 13.84 2.38 -2.54
CA MET A 480 13.19 3.66 -2.29
C MET A 480 14.02 4.54 -1.36
N LEU A 481 14.57 3.98 -0.27
CA LEU A 481 15.48 4.72 0.63
C LEU A 481 16.76 5.19 -0.07
N GLN A 482 17.23 4.46 -1.08
CA GLN A 482 18.38 4.86 -1.88
C GLN A 482 18.05 5.94 -2.90
N ASN A 483 16.86 5.86 -3.49
CA ASN A 483 16.42 6.74 -4.58
C ASN A 483 15.04 7.35 -4.25
N PRO A 484 14.98 8.39 -3.39
CA PRO A 484 13.73 9.07 -3.10
C PRO A 484 13.08 9.63 -4.37
N ASN A 485 11.80 9.35 -4.57
CA ASN A 485 11.02 9.88 -5.68
C ASN A 485 10.30 11.17 -5.27
N ALA A 486 10.91 12.31 -5.53
CA ALA A 486 10.36 13.59 -5.15
C ALA A 486 9.26 14.13 -6.10
N ASP A 487 8.89 13.38 -7.16
CA ASP A 487 7.73 13.70 -8.01
C ASP A 487 6.44 13.05 -7.49
N ASP A 488 6.55 11.92 -6.79
CA ASP A 488 5.45 11.23 -6.12
C ASP A 488 5.65 11.17 -4.60
N ALA A 489 5.96 12.32 -4.02
CA ALA A 489 6.20 12.45 -2.59
C ALA A 489 4.90 12.45 -1.78
N LEU A 490 4.92 11.75 -0.65
CA LEU A 490 3.89 11.85 0.38
C LEU A 490 4.03 13.15 1.17
N ASP A 491 5.27 13.59 1.41
CA ASP A 491 5.57 14.88 2.05
C ASP A 491 6.18 15.85 1.04
N CYS A 492 5.36 16.79 0.57
CA CYS A 492 5.76 17.77 -0.44
C CYS A 492 6.83 18.75 0.08
N ASN A 493 6.86 19.02 1.40
CA ASN A 493 7.85 19.90 2.01
C ASN A 493 9.22 19.23 2.04
N ILE A 494 9.28 17.96 2.49
CA ILE A 494 10.52 17.17 2.46
C ILE A 494 11.00 17.02 1.02
N ALA A 495 10.11 16.81 0.05
CA ALA A 495 10.46 16.73 -1.37
C ALA A 495 11.06 18.03 -1.92
N ALA A 496 10.50 19.18 -1.55
CA ALA A 496 11.03 20.49 -1.95
C ALA A 496 12.43 20.71 -1.37
N ILE A 497 12.63 20.41 -0.08
CA ILE A 497 13.95 20.49 0.57
C ILE A 497 14.94 19.51 -0.09
N TYR A 498 14.51 18.28 -0.40
CA TYR A 498 15.34 17.29 -1.10
C TYR A 498 15.80 17.80 -2.48
N LYS A 499 14.91 18.45 -3.25
CA LYS A 499 15.19 18.97 -4.60
C LYS A 499 16.06 20.24 -4.58
N HIS A 500 15.79 21.16 -3.67
CA HIS A 500 16.36 22.51 -3.72
C HIS A 500 17.46 22.77 -2.66
N GLU A 501 17.46 22.02 -1.56
CA GLU A 501 18.36 22.20 -0.42
C GLU A 501 18.94 20.86 0.09
N PRO A 502 19.74 20.15 -0.73
CA PRO A 502 20.19 18.79 -0.43
C PRO A 502 21.04 18.67 0.85
N GLU A 503 21.80 19.72 1.20
CA GLU A 503 22.57 19.74 2.46
C GLU A 503 21.66 19.88 3.68
N LEU A 504 20.59 20.68 3.59
CA LEU A 504 19.60 20.80 4.67
C LEU A 504 18.82 19.49 4.83
N PHE A 505 18.41 18.88 3.72
CA PHE A 505 17.79 17.55 3.73
C PHE A 505 18.69 16.54 4.47
N LYS A 506 19.97 16.50 4.11
CA LYS A 506 20.95 15.59 4.72
C LYS A 506 21.09 15.83 6.23
N GLN A 507 21.15 17.09 6.66
CA GLN A 507 21.24 17.42 8.09
C GLN A 507 19.99 16.96 8.86
N ASN A 508 18.80 17.25 8.33
CA ASN A 508 17.53 16.87 8.95
C ASN A 508 17.38 15.33 9.03
N ALA A 509 17.69 14.63 7.94
CA ALA A 509 17.62 13.18 7.91
C ALA A 509 18.62 12.51 8.86
N LEU A 510 19.85 13.05 8.97
CA LEU A 510 20.84 12.55 9.93
C LEU A 510 20.42 12.81 11.38
N LYS A 511 19.81 13.96 11.67
CA LYS A 511 19.26 14.27 12.99
C LYS A 511 18.18 13.27 13.38
N GLU A 512 17.18 13.05 12.51
CA GLU A 512 16.10 12.08 12.76
C GLU A 512 16.65 10.67 12.96
N LYS A 513 17.64 10.25 12.16
CA LYS A 513 18.29 8.93 12.30
C LYS A 513 18.94 8.75 13.67
N LEU A 514 19.63 9.77 14.17
CA LEU A 514 20.30 9.71 15.48
C LEU A 514 19.27 9.64 16.62
N GLU A 515 18.13 10.31 16.48
CA GLU A 515 17.08 10.35 17.49
C GLU A 515 16.21 9.08 17.50
N ALA A 516 15.84 8.56 16.33
CA ALA A 516 14.83 7.50 16.20
C ALA A 516 15.38 6.13 15.77
N ALA A 517 16.41 6.10 14.92
CA ALA A 517 16.88 4.88 14.25
C ALA A 517 18.23 4.37 14.79
N SER A 518 18.73 4.92 15.89
CA SER A 518 19.93 4.44 16.58
C SER A 518 19.64 3.97 18.02
N PRO A 519 18.62 3.13 18.26
CA PRO A 519 18.31 2.65 19.60
C PRO A 519 19.43 1.76 20.16
N SER A 520 19.50 1.67 21.50
CA SER A 520 20.38 0.71 22.15
C SER A 520 19.98 -0.73 21.80
N GLU A 521 20.95 -1.63 21.87
CA GLU A 521 20.72 -3.07 21.61
C GLU A 521 19.62 -3.65 22.51
N ASP A 522 19.60 -3.26 23.79
CA ASP A 522 18.58 -3.72 24.73
C ASP A 522 17.17 -3.17 24.39
N ASN A 523 17.07 -1.95 23.84
CA ASN A 523 15.78 -1.41 23.37
C ASN A 523 15.30 -2.17 22.13
N LEU A 524 16.19 -2.48 21.18
CA LEU A 524 15.85 -3.30 20.01
C LEU A 524 15.37 -4.69 20.42
N LEU A 525 16.06 -5.32 21.38
CA LEU A 525 15.66 -6.63 21.89
C LEU A 525 14.32 -6.56 22.62
N ALA A 526 14.05 -5.49 23.38
CA ALA A 526 12.74 -5.27 23.99
C ALA A 526 11.64 -5.05 22.94
N ASP A 527 11.94 -4.40 21.82
CA ASP A 527 10.97 -4.16 20.74
C ASP A 527 10.70 -5.43 19.93
N ILE A 528 11.72 -6.28 19.73
CA ILE A 528 11.60 -7.58 19.05
C ILE A 528 10.91 -8.59 19.97
N LEU A 529 11.45 -8.85 21.15
CA LEU A 529 11.00 -9.94 22.02
C LEU A 529 9.83 -9.56 22.93
N GLY A 530 9.62 -8.27 23.19
CA GLY A 530 8.65 -7.81 24.19
C GLY A 530 9.18 -7.99 25.62
N ALA A 531 8.28 -8.22 26.58
CA ALA A 531 8.60 -8.40 27.99
C ALA A 531 9.14 -9.82 28.31
N VAL A 532 10.28 -10.17 27.74
CA VAL A 532 10.96 -11.47 27.96
C VAL A 532 12.04 -11.32 29.04
N ASP A 533 12.23 -12.36 29.86
CA ASP A 533 13.32 -12.41 30.84
C ASP A 533 14.67 -12.36 30.12
N ILE A 534 15.49 -11.36 30.47
CA ILE A 534 16.83 -11.13 29.91
C ILE A 534 17.79 -12.31 30.14
N ASN A 535 17.50 -13.20 31.09
CA ASN A 535 18.30 -14.39 31.37
C ASN A 535 17.76 -15.65 30.67
N SER A 536 16.66 -15.54 29.93
CA SER A 536 16.14 -16.66 29.16
C SER A 536 17.10 -17.03 28.02
N GLN A 537 17.16 -18.33 27.69
CA GLN A 537 17.95 -18.81 26.56
C GLN A 537 17.52 -18.14 25.24
N GLU A 538 16.23 -17.86 25.09
CA GLU A 538 15.65 -17.17 23.94
C GLU A 538 16.19 -15.74 23.77
N TYR A 539 16.28 -14.97 24.86
CA TYR A 539 16.88 -13.64 24.84
C TYR A 539 18.34 -13.71 24.41
N LEU A 540 19.11 -14.64 24.99
CA LEU A 540 20.53 -14.80 24.69
C LEU A 540 20.78 -15.24 23.24
N ASP A 541 19.97 -16.16 22.71
CA ASP A 541 20.09 -16.65 21.35
C ASP A 541 19.71 -15.57 20.33
N THR A 542 18.61 -14.86 20.57
CA THR A 542 18.17 -13.74 19.70
C THR A 542 19.17 -12.59 19.75
N LYS A 543 19.71 -12.27 20.92
CA LYS A 543 20.78 -11.28 21.10
C LYS A 543 22.01 -11.64 20.28
N LYS A 544 22.44 -12.91 20.35
CA LYS A 544 23.59 -13.39 19.57
C LYS A 544 23.34 -13.37 18.07
N GLU A 545 22.15 -13.76 17.62
CA GLU A 545 21.75 -13.67 16.21
C GLU A 545 21.78 -12.21 15.73
N LEU A 546 21.18 -11.31 16.50
CA LEU A 546 21.14 -9.88 16.18
C LEU A 546 22.54 -9.29 16.09
N GLN A 547 23.42 -9.59 17.05
CA GLN A 547 24.82 -9.14 17.04
C GLN A 547 25.56 -9.62 15.79
N THR A 548 25.43 -10.90 15.46
CA THR A 548 26.07 -11.50 14.28
C THR A 548 25.60 -10.82 13.00
N TRP A 549 24.29 -10.59 12.87
CA TRP A 549 23.72 -9.90 11.71
C TRP A 549 24.19 -8.44 11.63
N LEU A 550 24.19 -7.69 12.74
CA LEU A 550 24.66 -6.30 12.77
C LEU A 550 26.14 -6.18 12.40
N GLU A 551 26.99 -7.11 12.85
CA GLU A 551 28.40 -7.16 12.45
C GLU A 551 28.56 -7.45 10.95
N TYR A 552 27.73 -8.34 10.41
CA TYR A 552 27.72 -8.63 8.98
C TYR A 552 27.32 -7.39 8.14
N GLN A 553 26.28 -6.66 8.54
CA GLN A 553 25.83 -5.44 7.85
C GLN A 553 26.80 -4.25 7.98
N LYS A 554 27.58 -4.19 9.06
CA LYS A 554 28.63 -3.18 9.21
C LYS A 554 29.85 -3.48 8.34
N SER A 555 30.16 -4.75 8.12
CA SER A 555 31.36 -5.20 7.41
C SER A 555 31.19 -5.29 5.89
N ASN A 556 29.99 -5.62 5.40
CA ASN A 556 29.62 -5.67 3.97
C ASN A 556 28.76 -4.50 3.61
#